data_AF-A0A7G8EQ43-F1
#
_entry.id   AF-A0A7G8EQ43-F1
#
_cell.length_a   1.000
_cell.length_b   1.000
_cell.length_c   1.000
_cell.angle_alpha   90.00
_cell.angle_beta   90.00
_cell.angle_gamma   90.00
#
_symmetry.space_group_name_H-M   'P 1'
#
loop_
_entity.id
_entity.type
_entity.pdbx_description
1 polymer ?
#
loop_
_entity_poly.entity_id
_entity_poly.type
_entity_poly.pdbx_seq_one_letter_code
_entity_poly.pdbx_strand_id
1 'polypeptide(L)'
;MSLVELIVSAAVFTASASSSLQLWSATSRWSLGSEHQLQALQQLDQELLAVEATLQSWAGRQQAEEPLRADCSLIAGLLPTTTTARPDALEGSAVQVTLRQAGNEGRFLVRAELPGLGLSRERQLDPAAYGLCGGENADHDAGAPALEAEEL
;
A
#
# COMPACT_ATOMS: atom_id res chain seq x y z
N MET A 1 62.09 1.35 23.44
CA MET A 1 60.81 0.77 22.99
C MET A 1 60.87 -0.72 23.24
N SER A 2 60.02 -1.23 24.10
CA SER A 2 60.05 -2.63 24.54
C SER A 2 59.29 -3.52 23.54
N LEU A 3 59.75 -4.75 23.34
CA LEU A 3 59.05 -5.75 22.52
C LEU A 3 57.61 -5.98 23.02
N VAL A 4 57.38 -5.81 24.32
CA VAL A 4 56.05 -5.88 24.95
C VAL A 4 55.13 -4.74 24.47
N GLU A 5 55.64 -3.51 24.32
CA GLU A 5 54.84 -2.38 23.83
C GLU A 5 54.38 -2.59 22.39
N LEU A 6 55.23 -3.19 21.55
CA LEU A 6 54.88 -3.53 20.16
C LEU A 6 53.79 -4.61 20.10
N ILE A 7 53.87 -5.63 20.95
CA ILE A 7 52.85 -6.69 20.98
C ILE A 7 51.51 -6.15 21.47
N VAL A 8 51.52 -5.35 22.54
CA VAL A 8 50.28 -4.78 23.11
C VAL A 8 49.64 -3.80 22.12
N SER A 9 50.41 -2.91 21.49
CA SER A 9 49.88 -1.98 20.48
C SER A 9 49.32 -2.71 19.26
N ALA A 10 49.98 -3.75 18.78
CA ALA A 10 49.48 -4.60 17.68
C ALA A 10 48.19 -5.34 18.06
N ALA A 11 48.08 -5.85 19.30
CA ALA A 11 46.87 -6.53 19.77
C ALA A 11 45.68 -5.56 19.91
N VAL A 12 45.91 -4.36 20.46
CA VAL A 12 44.86 -3.33 20.56
C VAL A 12 44.44 -2.85 19.17
N PHE A 13 45.39 -2.68 18.25
CA PHE A 13 45.10 -2.29 16.87
C PHE A 13 44.29 -3.36 16.13
N THR A 14 44.66 -4.64 16.23
CA THR A 14 43.90 -5.72 15.57
C THR A 14 42.51 -5.92 16.19
N ALA A 15 42.38 -5.81 17.52
CA ALA A 15 41.09 -5.86 18.19
C ALA A 15 40.16 -4.72 17.73
N SER A 16 40.66 -3.48 17.74
CA SER A 16 39.89 -2.31 17.30
C SER A 16 39.54 -2.35 15.81
N ALA A 17 40.47 -2.76 14.95
CA ALA A 17 40.21 -2.95 13.52
C ALA A 17 39.14 -4.02 13.27
N SER A 18 39.20 -5.14 14.00
CA SER A 18 38.20 -6.22 13.90
C SER A 18 36.81 -5.75 14.33
N SER A 19 36.70 -5.06 15.47
CA SER A 19 35.42 -4.49 15.93
C SER A 19 34.85 -3.47 14.96
N SER A 20 35.70 -2.63 14.37
CA SER A 20 35.28 -1.67 13.34
C SER A 20 34.73 -2.39 12.11
N LEU A 21 35.44 -3.38 11.57
CA LEU A 21 34.99 -4.16 10.41
C LEU A 21 33.67 -4.90 10.68
N GLN A 22 33.49 -5.45 11.87
CA GLN A 22 32.23 -6.07 12.27
C GLN A 22 31.08 -5.07 12.27
N LEU A 23 31.32 -3.84 12.76
CA LEU A 23 30.31 -2.80 12.77
C LEU A 23 29.94 -2.35 11.34
N TRP A 24 30.92 -2.11 10.47
CA TRP A 24 30.69 -1.75 9.07
C TRP A 24 30.00 -2.87 8.26
N SER A 25 30.34 -4.12 8.52
CA SER A 25 29.67 -5.26 7.86
C SER A 25 28.24 -5.45 8.36
N ALA A 26 27.96 -5.18 9.63
CA ALA A 26 26.61 -5.21 10.17
C ALA A 26 25.74 -4.07 9.61
N THR A 27 26.27 -2.84 9.55
CA THR A 27 25.52 -1.68 9.02
C THR A 27 25.24 -1.81 7.54
N SER A 28 26.18 -2.30 6.74
CA SER A 28 25.97 -2.53 5.30
C SER A 28 24.90 -3.59 5.03
N ARG A 29 24.90 -4.70 5.78
CA ARG A 29 23.84 -5.72 5.67
C ARG A 29 22.47 -5.17 6.06
N TRP A 30 22.42 -4.36 7.12
CA TRP A 30 21.17 -3.73 7.54
C TRP A 30 20.66 -2.71 6.52
N SER A 31 21.55 -1.90 5.93
CA SER A 31 21.21 -0.94 4.87
C SER A 31 20.58 -1.65 3.68
N LEU A 32 21.23 -2.68 3.16
CA LEU A 32 20.71 -3.46 2.02
C LEU A 32 19.35 -4.10 2.34
N GLY A 33 19.20 -4.69 3.53
CA GLY A 33 17.92 -5.26 3.96
C GLY A 33 16.80 -4.21 4.03
N SER A 34 17.12 -3.03 4.56
CA SER A 34 16.15 -1.92 4.65
C SER A 34 15.77 -1.37 3.27
N GLU A 35 16.71 -1.27 2.34
CA GLU A 35 16.45 -0.82 0.97
C GLU A 35 15.56 -1.82 0.23
N HIS A 36 15.83 -3.11 0.33
CA HIS A 36 14.98 -4.14 -0.26
C HIS A 36 13.57 -4.13 0.32
N GLN A 37 13.43 -3.93 1.64
CA GLN A 37 12.13 -3.82 2.27
C GLN A 37 11.37 -2.57 1.81
N LEU A 38 12.05 -1.43 1.69
CA LEU A 38 11.45 -0.19 1.19
C LEU A 38 11.02 -0.35 -0.28
N GLN A 39 11.83 -0.99 -1.11
CA GLN A 39 11.48 -1.28 -2.51
C GLN A 39 10.24 -2.19 -2.60
N ALA A 40 10.16 -3.23 -1.77
CA ALA A 40 9.00 -4.12 -1.73
C ALA A 40 7.72 -3.38 -1.30
N LEU A 41 7.80 -2.48 -0.32
CA LEU A 41 6.67 -1.63 0.08
C LEU A 41 6.27 -0.65 -1.03
N GLN A 42 7.24 -0.04 -1.72
CA GLN A 42 6.97 0.83 -2.86
C GLN A 42 6.28 0.09 -4.00
N GLN A 43 6.66 -1.17 -4.25
CA GLN A 43 6.01 -2.01 -5.24
C GLN A 43 4.54 -2.28 -4.89
N LEU A 44 4.24 -2.60 -3.62
CA LEU A 44 2.85 -2.73 -3.15
C LEU A 44 2.04 -1.45 -3.36
N ASP A 45 2.62 -0.31 -3.00
CA ASP A 45 1.96 1.00 -3.11
C ASP A 45 1.71 1.35 -4.59
N GLN A 46 2.63 1.03 -5.51
CA GLN A 46 2.44 1.21 -6.95
C GLN A 46 1.31 0.34 -7.52
N GLU A 47 1.21 -0.92 -7.10
CA GLU A 47 0.13 -1.80 -7.56
C GLU A 47 -1.24 -1.32 -7.05
N LEU A 48 -1.32 -0.86 -5.79
CA LEU A 48 -2.55 -0.24 -5.28
C LEU A 48 -2.93 1.03 -6.05
N LEU A 49 -1.97 1.87 -6.41
CA LEU A 49 -2.20 3.05 -7.24
C LEU A 49 -2.62 2.69 -8.67
N ALA A 50 -2.07 1.62 -9.24
CA ALA A 50 -2.48 1.13 -10.56
C ALA A 50 -3.93 0.63 -10.57
N VAL A 51 -4.36 -0.05 -9.50
CA VAL A 51 -5.77 -0.44 -9.32
C VAL A 51 -6.67 0.79 -9.21
N GLU A 52 -6.29 1.77 -8.39
CA GLU A 52 -7.04 3.04 -8.25
C GLU A 52 -7.15 3.79 -9.58
N ALA A 53 -6.04 3.94 -10.32
CA ALA A 53 -6.03 4.58 -11.63
C ALA A 53 -6.90 3.83 -12.65
N THR A 54 -6.88 2.50 -12.62
CA THR A 54 -7.75 1.67 -13.47
C THR A 54 -9.22 1.96 -13.15
N LEU A 55 -9.59 2.02 -11.88
CA LEU A 55 -10.96 2.33 -11.46
C LEU A 55 -11.39 3.74 -11.86
N GLN A 56 -10.51 4.74 -11.71
CA GLN A 56 -10.77 6.10 -12.19
C GLN A 56 -10.99 6.16 -13.70
N SER A 57 -10.18 5.43 -14.48
CA SER A 57 -10.35 5.36 -15.94
C SER A 57 -11.65 4.68 -16.37
N TRP A 58 -12.17 3.76 -15.56
CA TRP A 58 -13.48 3.15 -15.77
C TRP A 58 -14.60 4.12 -15.44
N ALA A 59 -14.46 4.91 -14.36
CA ALA A 59 -15.42 5.95 -14.00
C ALA A 59 -15.63 6.95 -15.14
N GLY A 60 -14.53 7.47 -15.69
CA GLY A 60 -14.57 8.42 -16.81
C GLY A 60 -15.19 7.83 -18.09
N ARG A 61 -15.05 6.52 -18.33
CA ARG A 61 -15.64 5.84 -19.50
C ARG A 61 -17.12 5.51 -19.29
N GLN A 62 -17.50 4.98 -18.13
CA GLN A 62 -18.89 4.67 -17.83
C GLN A 62 -19.77 5.91 -17.84
N GLN A 63 -19.29 7.02 -17.27
CA GLN A 63 -20.02 8.30 -17.27
C GLN A 63 -20.30 8.84 -18.68
N ALA A 64 -19.52 8.42 -19.69
CA ALA A 64 -19.73 8.80 -21.08
C ALA A 64 -20.74 7.89 -21.83
N GLU A 65 -20.96 6.65 -21.37
CA GLU A 65 -21.76 5.64 -22.08
C GLU A 65 -23.10 5.30 -21.40
N GLU A 66 -23.19 5.35 -20.07
CA GLU A 66 -24.39 5.00 -19.30
C GLU A 66 -24.52 5.93 -18.07
N PRO A 67 -25.72 6.46 -17.73
CA PRO A 67 -25.88 7.29 -16.54
C PRO A 67 -25.52 6.50 -15.26
N LEU A 68 -24.87 7.17 -14.31
CA LEU A 68 -24.40 6.58 -13.04
C LEU A 68 -25.52 5.76 -12.39
N ARG A 69 -25.23 4.51 -12.04
CA ARG A 69 -26.18 3.68 -11.28
C ARG A 69 -26.28 4.18 -9.85
N ALA A 70 -27.51 4.26 -9.32
CA ALA A 70 -27.78 4.67 -7.94
C ALA A 70 -27.22 3.66 -6.91
N ASP A 71 -27.07 2.38 -7.30
CA ASP A 71 -26.64 1.31 -6.40
C ASP A 71 -25.17 0.90 -6.63
N CYS A 72 -24.32 1.20 -5.65
CA CYS A 72 -22.90 0.87 -5.63
C CYS A 72 -22.64 -0.65 -5.52
N SER A 73 -23.62 -1.45 -5.10
CA SER A 73 -23.46 -2.90 -4.97
C SER A 73 -23.28 -3.60 -6.32
N LEU A 74 -23.86 -3.06 -7.40
CA LEU A 74 -23.76 -3.61 -8.75
C LEU A 74 -22.39 -3.39 -9.38
N ILE A 75 -21.61 -2.43 -8.88
CA ILE A 75 -20.24 -2.17 -9.33
C ILE A 75 -19.30 -3.29 -8.87
N ALA A 76 -19.65 -4.01 -7.79
CA ALA A 76 -18.89 -5.17 -7.32
C ALA A 76 -18.82 -6.30 -8.35
N GLY A 77 -19.85 -6.46 -9.18
CA GLY A 77 -19.87 -7.45 -10.26
C GLY A 77 -19.10 -7.03 -11.51
N LEU A 78 -18.78 -5.73 -11.63
CA LEU A 78 -18.07 -5.15 -12.78
C LEU A 78 -16.58 -4.99 -12.52
N LEU A 79 -16.15 -4.85 -11.26
CA LEU A 79 -14.73 -4.92 -10.94
C LEU A 79 -14.26 -6.35 -11.21
N PRO A 80 -13.38 -6.56 -12.20
CA PRO A 80 -12.81 -7.88 -12.37
C PRO A 80 -12.08 -8.21 -11.07
N THR A 81 -12.23 -9.44 -10.58
CA THR A 81 -11.31 -10.00 -9.58
C THR A 81 -9.94 -10.17 -10.25
N THR A 82 -9.28 -9.06 -10.55
CA THR A 82 -7.98 -9.01 -11.21
C THR A 82 -6.93 -9.32 -10.17
N THR A 83 -6.63 -10.61 -10.03
CA THR A 83 -5.35 -11.07 -9.51
C THR A 83 -4.31 -10.84 -10.62
N THR A 84 -3.88 -9.60 -10.82
CA THR A 84 -2.81 -9.31 -11.78
C THR A 84 -1.47 -9.64 -11.16
N ALA A 85 -1.02 -10.88 -11.33
CA ALA A 85 0.36 -11.24 -11.10
C ALA A 85 1.23 -10.56 -12.18
N ARG A 86 1.90 -9.45 -11.83
CA ARG A 86 2.82 -8.78 -12.75
C ARG A 86 4.10 -9.62 -12.89
N PRO A 87 4.52 -10.01 -14.11
CA PRO A 87 5.67 -10.88 -14.32
C PRO A 87 7.03 -10.21 -14.04
N ASP A 88 7.09 -8.88 -13.99
CA ASP A 88 8.31 -8.10 -13.66
C ASP A 88 8.53 -7.91 -12.15
N ALA A 89 7.68 -8.50 -11.31
CA ALA A 89 7.90 -8.47 -9.87
C ALA A 89 9.19 -9.23 -9.54
N LEU A 90 10.08 -8.64 -8.70
CA LEU A 90 11.36 -9.22 -8.26
C LEU A 90 11.28 -10.75 -8.17
N GLU A 91 12.24 -11.49 -8.74
CA GLU A 91 12.19 -12.96 -8.85
C GLU A 91 11.61 -13.62 -7.58
N GLY A 92 10.39 -14.18 -7.69
CA GLY A 92 9.65 -14.82 -6.58
C GLY A 92 8.56 -13.97 -5.90
N SER A 93 8.25 -12.76 -6.37
CA SER A 93 7.38 -11.80 -5.67
C SER A 93 6.15 -11.33 -6.44
N ALA A 94 5.50 -12.21 -7.22
CA ALA A 94 4.25 -11.86 -7.88
C ALA A 94 3.27 -11.22 -6.87
N VAL A 95 3.01 -9.92 -7.05
CA VAL A 95 2.10 -9.18 -6.17
C VAL A 95 0.71 -9.75 -6.38
N GLN A 96 0.10 -10.20 -5.29
CA GLN A 96 -1.27 -10.68 -5.31
C GLN A 96 -2.18 -9.56 -4.87
N VAL A 97 -3.02 -9.10 -5.80
CA VAL A 97 -4.07 -8.12 -5.50
C VAL A 97 -5.37 -8.88 -5.28
N THR A 98 -5.98 -8.69 -4.13
CA THR A 98 -7.31 -9.20 -3.82
C THR A 98 -8.25 -8.03 -3.56
N LEU A 99 -9.46 -8.13 -4.10
CA LEU A 99 -10.50 -7.13 -3.95
C LEU A 99 -11.67 -7.77 -3.22
N ARG A 100 -12.08 -7.20 -2.09
CA ARG A 100 -13.19 -7.70 -1.28
C ARG A 100 -14.19 -6.58 -1.02
N GLN A 101 -15.47 -6.91 -1.05
CA GLN A 101 -16.49 -5.95 -0.62
C GLN A 101 -16.40 -5.75 0.90
N ALA A 102 -16.32 -4.49 1.32
CA ALA A 102 -16.28 -4.07 2.72
C ALA A 102 -17.69 -3.65 3.16
N GLY A 103 -18.42 -4.58 3.76
CA GLY A 103 -19.77 -4.34 4.26
C GLY A 103 -20.83 -4.19 3.16
N ASN A 104 -21.99 -3.64 3.54
CA ASN A 104 -23.17 -3.57 2.66
C ASN A 104 -23.25 -2.28 1.83
N GLU A 105 -22.34 -1.32 2.05
CA GLU A 105 -22.41 0.03 1.48
C GLU A 105 -21.65 0.19 0.15
N GLY A 106 -21.33 -0.93 -0.53
CA GLY A 106 -20.61 -0.88 -1.81
C GLY A 106 -19.16 -0.38 -1.71
N ARG A 107 -18.59 -0.29 -0.51
CA ARG A 107 -17.15 -0.02 -0.29
C ARG A 107 -16.33 -1.26 -0.61
N PHE A 108 -15.11 -1.08 -1.08
CA PHE A 108 -14.18 -2.17 -1.38
C PHE A 108 -12.91 -2.05 -0.54
N LEU A 109 -12.34 -3.19 -0.18
CA LEU A 109 -11.02 -3.30 0.41
C LEU A 109 -10.11 -3.96 -0.63
N VAL A 110 -9.10 -3.22 -1.06
CA VAL A 110 -8.06 -3.73 -1.95
C VAL A 110 -6.86 -4.06 -1.10
N ARG A 111 -6.44 -5.32 -1.17
CA ARG A 111 -5.25 -5.79 -0.49
C ARG A 111 -4.23 -6.23 -1.53
N ALA A 112 -3.05 -5.65 -1.48
CA ALA A 112 -1.88 -6.09 -2.21
C ALA A 112 -0.95 -6.85 -1.26
N GLU A 113 -0.51 -8.04 -1.65
CA GLU A 113 0.37 -8.90 -0.85
C GLU A 113 1.59 -9.34 -1.68
N LEU A 114 2.80 -9.31 -1.07
CA LEU A 114 3.97 -10.06 -1.54
C LEU A 114 4.11 -11.31 -0.67
N PRO A 115 3.56 -12.47 -1.09
CA PRO A 115 3.55 -13.67 -0.26
C PRO A 115 4.97 -14.17 0.07
N GLY A 116 5.94 -13.97 -0.83
CA GLY A 116 7.35 -14.33 -0.60
C GLY A 116 8.05 -13.54 0.51
N LEU A 117 7.52 -12.37 0.88
CA LEU A 117 8.08 -11.49 1.92
C LEU A 117 7.16 -11.32 3.14
N GLY A 118 5.94 -11.89 3.10
CA GLY A 118 4.94 -11.70 4.16
C GLY A 118 4.51 -10.25 4.35
N LEU A 119 4.66 -9.41 3.31
CA LEU A 119 4.28 -8.00 3.34
C LEU A 119 2.91 -7.81 2.70
N SER A 120 2.06 -7.01 3.34
CA SER A 120 0.73 -6.67 2.84
C SER A 120 0.41 -5.21 3.04
N ARG A 121 -0.30 -4.61 2.09
CA ARG A 121 -0.88 -3.27 2.16
C ARG A 121 -2.35 -3.36 1.84
N GLU A 122 -3.16 -2.63 2.60
CA GLU A 122 -4.60 -2.52 2.39
C GLU A 122 -4.98 -1.08 2.13
N ARG A 123 -5.94 -0.88 1.23
CA ARG A 123 -6.58 0.40 1.01
C ARG A 123 -8.07 0.20 0.79
N GLN A 124 -8.86 0.99 1.52
CA GLN A 124 -10.28 1.06 1.30
C GLN A 124 -10.55 1.98 0.10
N LEU A 125 -11.36 1.51 -0.84
CA LEU A 125 -11.83 2.26 -2.00
C LEU A 125 -13.34 2.42 -1.90
N ASP A 126 -13.79 3.65 -2.05
CA ASP A 126 -15.20 3.99 -2.12
C ASP A 126 -15.54 4.38 -3.57
N PRO A 127 -16.31 3.57 -4.32
CA PRO A 127 -16.67 3.89 -5.69
C PRO A 127 -17.49 5.19 -5.80
N ALA A 128 -18.28 5.53 -4.76
CA ALA A 128 -19.06 6.77 -4.77
C ALA A 128 -18.13 8.00 -4.78
N ALA A 129 -17.00 7.93 -4.08
CA ALA A 129 -15.98 8.99 -4.09
C ALA A 129 -15.33 9.19 -5.47
N TYR A 130 -15.37 8.19 -6.34
CA TYR A 130 -14.87 8.28 -7.73
C TYR A 130 -15.97 8.59 -8.74
N GLY A 131 -17.21 8.86 -8.29
CA GLY A 131 -18.35 9.11 -9.18
C GLY A 131 -18.76 7.88 -10.00
N LEU A 132 -18.44 6.67 -9.53
CA LEU A 132 -18.85 5.42 -10.18
C LEU A 132 -20.32 5.10 -9.90
N CYS A 133 -20.81 5.48 -8.71
CA CYS A 133 -22.18 5.26 -8.27
C CYS A 133 -22.65 6.44 -7.39
N GLY A 134 -23.94 6.50 -7.10
CA GLY A 134 -24.54 7.55 -6.26
C GLY A 134 -25.40 8.56 -7.02
N GLY A 135 -26.05 8.13 -8.10
CA GLY A 135 -27.09 8.92 -8.76
C GLY A 135 -28.22 9.29 -7.80
N GLU A 136 -28.42 10.59 -7.61
CA GLU A 136 -29.64 11.26 -7.10
C GLU A 136 -30.00 11.17 -5.61
N ASN A 137 -29.12 10.67 -4.73
CA ASN A 137 -29.34 10.78 -3.26
C ASN A 137 -28.28 11.59 -2.50
N ALA A 138 -27.29 12.18 -3.18
CA ALA A 138 -26.30 13.06 -2.55
C ALA A 138 -26.87 14.44 -2.15
N ASP A 139 -28.09 14.78 -2.55
CA ASP A 139 -28.75 16.05 -2.23
C ASP A 139 -29.71 15.99 -1.02
N HIS A 140 -29.87 14.84 -0.34
CA HIS A 140 -30.77 14.76 0.83
C HIS A 140 -30.09 14.94 2.20
N ASP A 141 -28.77 15.09 2.26
CA ASP A 141 -28.03 15.37 3.51
C ASP A 141 -27.36 16.76 3.55
N ALA A 142 -27.71 17.65 2.62
CA ALA A 142 -27.33 19.07 2.65
C ALA A 142 -28.41 19.97 3.30
N GLY A 143 -29.26 19.40 4.17
CA GLY A 143 -30.45 20.10 4.66
C GLY A 143 -31.06 19.55 5.95
N ALA A 144 -30.26 19.11 6.92
CA ALA A 144 -30.71 19.08 8.30
C ALA A 144 -30.28 20.40 8.98
N PRO A 145 -31.14 21.44 9.04
CA PRO A 145 -30.87 22.53 9.97
C PRO A 145 -30.83 21.94 11.37
N ALA A 146 -29.72 22.21 12.06
CA ALA A 146 -29.54 21.92 13.46
C ALA A 146 -30.79 22.36 14.22
N LEU A 147 -31.43 21.39 14.87
CA LEU A 147 -32.32 21.66 16.00
C LEU A 147 -31.47 22.26 17.10
N GLU A 148 -31.29 23.59 17.06
CA GLU A 148 -30.97 24.36 18.25
C GLU A 148 -32.22 24.34 19.13
N ALA A 149 -32.20 23.43 20.10
CA ALA A 149 -32.96 23.54 21.33
C ALA A 149 -32.20 24.47 22.28
N GLU A 150 -32.86 25.51 22.79
CA GLU A 150 -32.75 26.11 24.14
C GLU A 150 -33.39 27.51 24.09
N GLU A 151 -34.57 27.68 24.68
CA GLU A 151 -34.76 28.19 26.05
C GLU A 151 -34.45 29.69 26.20
N LEU A 152 -35.54 30.50 26.19
CA LEU A 152 -35.91 31.63 27.07
C LEU A 152 -36.71 32.74 26.35
#